data_AF-A0A956CLH3-F1
#
_entry.id   AF-A0A956CLH3-F1
#
_cell.length_a   1.000
_cell.length_b   1.000
_cell.length_c   1.000
_cell.angle_alpha   90.00
_cell.angle_beta   90.00
_cell.angle_gamma   90.00
#
_symmetry.space_group_name_H-M   'P 1'
#
loop_
_entity.id
_entity.type
_entity.pdbx_description
1 polymer ?
#
loop_
_entity_poly.entity_id
_entity_poly.type
_entity_poly.pdbx_seq_one_letter_code
_entity_poly.pdbx_strand_id
1 'polypeptide(L)'
;DGFRVMLFQQQGGLSQATGEESGLEFTPPFFIGIVKSLVAGDVLNAQSYRIRPYELEGGSTDAALAECRQIVKDALKAQHNVLIALWKCQRVLAKVRVDRTLVRPRVAIIGEFWAMTTEGDGNYELHRFLEREGAECDIQLVTAWLLYNVWEVKFDTEARALLRGKDTGRLGLEGQGEFDVHVRMASLWAADLGIRTLFRTFAWFGGLRDFHLADMDEVAEVASTHYDNDLRGGEGHMEVGKLILNVVKQKATMTLSVKPFGCMPSSSVSDGVQSLITERYPGTIYCPVETSGDGAVNFQSRVQMYLFKAKQAAEAEVARTLDELGLTMDDVREYLEAHPKLTSPLHRSPHAGACTTTDLIHEVAYLREHGKTGVVARNVRAAAKAGMRAARWAVAEGPDTAKKAYTVAKTGRAEIAEILKERVPVWFELRGKGHGAHTTSSAESVSA
;
A
#
# COMPACT_ATOMS: atom_id res chain seq x y z
N ASP A 1 28.59 9.42 -38.42
CA ASP A 1 27.12 9.38 -38.41
C ASP A 1 26.64 8.60 -37.19
N GLY A 2 25.89 9.20 -36.26
CA GLY A 2 25.45 8.41 -35.09
C GLY A 2 24.76 9.13 -33.93
N PHE A 3 24.66 10.45 -33.92
CA PHE A 3 23.85 11.15 -32.92
C PHE A 3 22.44 11.35 -33.46
N ARG A 4 21.49 10.54 -33.01
CA ARG A 4 20.06 10.70 -33.31
C ARG A 4 19.40 11.50 -32.21
N VAL A 5 19.05 12.75 -32.50
CA VAL A 5 18.20 13.57 -31.62
C VAL A 5 16.76 13.20 -31.92
N MET A 6 16.09 12.56 -30.95
CA MET A 6 14.65 12.30 -31.03
C MET A 6 13.92 13.39 -30.26
N LEU A 7 13.09 14.17 -30.96
CA LEU A 7 12.24 15.17 -30.35
C LEU A 7 10.96 14.50 -29.85
N PHE A 8 10.78 14.44 -28.53
CA PHE A 8 9.55 13.95 -27.92
C PHE A 8 8.55 15.11 -27.82
N GLN A 9 7.75 15.34 -28.86
CA GLN A 9 6.68 16.36 -28.83
C GLN A 9 5.37 15.75 -28.32
N GLN A 10 4.91 16.22 -27.17
CA GLN A 10 3.75 15.69 -26.45
C GLN A 10 2.40 16.31 -26.90
N GLN A 11 2.22 16.60 -28.20
CA GLN A 11 1.02 17.33 -28.67
C GLN A 11 -0.12 16.46 -29.23
N GLY A 12 0.12 15.20 -29.64
CA GLY A 12 -0.87 14.41 -30.41
C GLY A 12 -1.63 13.25 -29.72
N GLY A 13 -1.51 13.06 -28.40
CA GLY A 13 -2.17 11.92 -27.73
C GLY A 13 -1.63 10.53 -28.16
N LEU A 14 -2.45 9.47 -28.04
CA LEU A 14 -2.06 8.07 -28.30
C LEU A 14 -1.85 7.72 -29.79
N SER A 15 -2.28 8.59 -30.72
CA SER A 15 -2.09 8.42 -32.16
C SER A 15 -1.35 9.65 -32.69
N GLN A 16 -0.03 9.65 -32.54
CA GLN A 16 0.80 10.65 -33.18
C GLN A 16 1.09 10.18 -34.60
N ALA A 17 0.76 11.03 -35.58
CA ALA A 17 1.21 10.83 -36.96
C ALA A 17 2.74 10.97 -36.97
N THR A 18 3.42 9.84 -36.88
CA THR A 18 4.84 9.74 -37.10
C THR A 18 5.10 10.15 -38.54
N GLY A 19 5.78 11.29 -38.75
CA GLY A 19 6.29 11.64 -40.08
C GLY A 19 7.15 10.51 -40.66
N GLU A 20 7.40 10.56 -41.97
CA GLU A 20 8.05 9.49 -42.75
C GLU A 20 9.44 9.04 -42.22
N GLU A 21 10.04 9.77 -41.27
CA GLU A 21 11.28 9.40 -40.57
C GLU A 21 11.15 9.36 -39.03
N SER A 22 10.10 8.75 -38.47
CA SER A 22 10.08 8.49 -37.01
C SER A 22 10.95 7.28 -36.66
N GLY A 23 11.96 7.48 -35.81
CA GLY A 23 12.81 6.40 -35.28
C GLY A 23 12.09 5.42 -34.34
N LEU A 24 10.86 5.73 -33.92
CA LEU A 24 9.99 4.91 -33.07
C LEU A 24 8.55 5.00 -33.57
N GLU A 25 7.90 3.86 -33.79
CA GLU A 25 6.48 3.81 -34.14
C GLU A 25 5.61 3.84 -32.87
N PHE A 26 4.91 4.95 -32.64
CA PHE A 26 3.99 5.13 -31.51
C PHE A 26 2.65 4.42 -31.74
N THR A 27 2.69 3.09 -31.81
CA THR A 27 1.52 2.25 -32.06
C THR A 27 0.79 1.87 -30.75
N PRO A 28 -0.49 1.47 -30.79
CA PRO A 28 -1.18 0.97 -29.59
C PRO A 28 -0.46 -0.18 -28.88
N PRO A 29 0.12 -1.19 -29.56
CA PRO A 29 0.96 -2.21 -28.93
C PRO A 29 2.17 -1.64 -28.16
N PHE A 30 2.80 -0.58 -28.67
CA PHE A 30 3.90 0.10 -27.99
C PHE A 30 3.46 0.69 -26.65
N PHE A 31 2.35 1.45 -26.62
CA PHE A 31 1.81 2.01 -25.38
C PHE A 31 1.32 0.94 -24.40
N ILE A 32 0.69 -0.13 -24.89
CA ILE A 32 0.32 -1.28 -24.06
C ILE A 32 1.57 -1.92 -23.44
N GLY A 33 2.67 -2.00 -24.20
CA GLY A 33 3.97 -2.45 -23.70
C GLY A 33 4.49 -1.60 -22.55
N ILE A 34 4.45 -0.26 -22.71
CA ILE A 34 4.86 0.70 -21.67
C ILE A 34 4.03 0.49 -20.39
N VAL A 35 2.70 0.48 -20.49
CA VAL A 35 1.81 0.31 -19.33
C VAL A 35 2.11 -1.02 -18.62
N LYS A 36 2.23 -2.12 -19.38
CA LYS A 36 2.59 -3.43 -18.81
C LYS A 36 3.93 -3.41 -18.09
N SER A 37 4.95 -2.74 -18.67
CA SER A 37 6.28 -2.64 -18.06
C SER A 37 6.27 -1.82 -16.77
N LEU A 38 5.51 -0.73 -16.73
CA LEU A 38 5.39 0.16 -15.58
C LEU A 38 4.71 -0.58 -14.42
N VAL A 39 3.56 -1.21 -14.67
CA VAL A 39 2.83 -1.97 -13.63
C VAL A 39 3.64 -3.18 -13.15
N ALA A 40 4.34 -3.88 -14.04
CA ALA A 40 5.22 -4.98 -13.64
C ALA A 40 6.42 -4.49 -12.81
N GLY A 41 7.00 -3.34 -13.16
CA GLY A 41 8.06 -2.68 -12.40
C GLY A 41 7.60 -2.31 -10.99
N ASP A 42 6.44 -1.66 -10.87
CA ASP A 42 5.83 -1.31 -9.59
C ASP A 42 5.65 -2.54 -8.68
N VAL A 43 5.15 -3.65 -9.23
CA VAL A 43 4.96 -4.90 -8.47
C VAL A 43 6.30 -5.47 -7.99
N LEU A 44 7.33 -5.48 -8.82
CA LEU A 44 8.64 -6.00 -8.43
C LEU A 44 9.33 -5.10 -7.41
N ASN A 45 9.22 -3.78 -7.54
CA ASN A 45 9.77 -2.82 -6.58
C ASN A 45 9.05 -2.89 -5.23
N ALA A 46 7.72 -2.96 -5.21
CA ALA A 46 6.98 -3.16 -3.97
C ALA A 46 7.37 -4.48 -3.26
N GLN A 47 7.67 -5.55 -4.01
CA GLN A 47 8.21 -6.78 -3.43
C GLN A 47 9.62 -6.57 -2.87
N SER A 48 10.48 -5.83 -3.57
CA SER A 48 11.85 -5.61 -3.10
C SER A 48 11.88 -4.89 -1.76
N TYR A 49 11.10 -3.82 -1.59
CA TYR A 49 11.10 -3.07 -0.34
C TYR A 49 10.55 -3.87 0.84
N ARG A 50 9.68 -4.85 0.59
CA ARG A 50 9.12 -5.74 1.63
C ARG A 50 10.01 -6.92 2.01
N ILE A 51 10.95 -7.31 1.14
CA ILE A 51 11.80 -8.49 1.31
C ILE A 51 13.20 -8.07 1.77
N ARG A 52 13.82 -7.12 1.08
CA ARG A 52 15.23 -6.74 1.25
C ARG A 52 15.60 -6.30 2.68
N PRO A 53 14.79 -5.51 3.41
CA PRO A 53 15.15 -5.10 4.79
C PRO A 53 15.26 -6.25 5.80
N TYR A 54 14.71 -7.42 5.43
CA TYR A 54 14.61 -8.61 6.26
C TYR A 54 15.41 -9.78 5.69
N GLU A 55 16.16 -9.60 4.60
CA GLU A 55 16.93 -10.70 4.01
C GLU A 55 18.04 -11.19 4.94
N LEU A 56 18.20 -12.51 5.05
CA LEU A 56 19.24 -13.11 5.89
C LEU A 56 20.61 -13.09 5.22
N GLU A 57 20.64 -13.29 3.90
CA GLU A 57 21.84 -13.25 3.08
C GLU A 57 21.81 -11.96 2.25
N GLY A 58 22.71 -11.02 2.59
CA GLY A 58 22.79 -9.73 1.94
C GLY A 58 22.97 -9.85 0.41
N GLY A 59 22.15 -9.13 -0.35
CA GLY A 59 22.15 -9.14 -1.81
C GLY A 59 21.33 -10.27 -2.45
N SER A 60 20.73 -11.17 -1.67
CA SER A 60 19.88 -12.25 -2.20
C SER A 60 18.62 -11.71 -2.88
N THR A 61 18.00 -10.66 -2.33
CA THR A 61 16.87 -9.96 -2.96
C THR A 61 17.29 -9.29 -4.28
N ASP A 62 18.49 -8.73 -4.33
CA ASP A 62 19.00 -8.06 -5.54
C ASP A 62 19.30 -9.03 -6.68
N ALA A 63 19.88 -10.18 -6.36
CA ALA A 63 20.07 -11.27 -7.31
C ALA A 63 18.72 -11.78 -7.85
N ALA A 64 17.76 -12.01 -6.96
CA ALA A 64 16.41 -12.43 -7.35
C ALA A 64 15.71 -11.40 -8.25
N LEU A 65 15.81 -10.11 -7.93
CA LEU A 65 15.24 -9.03 -8.74
C LEU A 65 15.92 -8.90 -10.10
N ALA A 66 17.25 -9.09 -10.18
CA ALA A 66 17.95 -9.09 -11.45
C ALA A 66 17.44 -10.19 -12.39
N GLU A 67 17.24 -11.40 -11.87
CA GLU A 67 16.62 -12.51 -12.61
C GLU A 67 15.18 -12.16 -13.01
N CYS A 68 14.37 -11.63 -12.09
CA CYS A 68 12.99 -11.22 -12.37
C CYS A 68 12.90 -10.16 -13.47
N ARG A 69 13.78 -9.14 -13.43
CA ARG A 69 13.87 -8.10 -14.47
C ARG A 69 14.21 -8.72 -15.83
N GLN A 70 15.11 -9.69 -15.87
CA GLN A 70 15.45 -10.37 -17.11
C GLN A 70 14.27 -11.19 -17.66
N ILE A 71 13.57 -11.93 -16.79
CA ILE A 71 12.35 -12.68 -17.16
C ILE A 71 11.27 -11.76 -17.75
N VAL A 72 10.99 -10.62 -17.11
CA VAL A 72 9.99 -9.66 -17.60
C VAL A 72 10.44 -9.00 -18.90
N LYS A 73 11.72 -8.61 -18.99
CA LYS A 73 12.30 -8.04 -20.21
C LYS A 73 12.19 -8.98 -21.40
N ASP A 74 12.52 -10.25 -21.22
CA ASP A 74 12.42 -11.26 -22.28
C ASP A 74 10.97 -11.50 -22.69
N ALA A 75 10.04 -11.49 -21.73
CA ALA A 75 8.61 -11.57 -22.03
C ALA A 75 8.12 -10.36 -22.83
N LEU A 76 8.53 -9.14 -22.48
CA LEU A 76 8.17 -7.93 -23.22
C LEU A 76 8.76 -7.91 -24.64
N LYS A 77 10.04 -8.29 -24.79
CA LYS A 77 10.70 -8.37 -26.10
C LYS A 77 10.06 -9.40 -27.02
N ALA A 78 9.72 -10.57 -26.49
CA ALA A 78 9.06 -11.64 -27.24
C ALA A 78 7.53 -11.45 -27.36
N GLN A 79 6.98 -10.35 -26.84
CA GLN A 79 5.52 -10.10 -26.77
C GLN A 79 4.73 -11.24 -26.09
N HIS A 80 5.37 -11.92 -25.14
CA HIS A 80 4.75 -12.94 -24.30
C HIS A 80 3.93 -12.34 -23.16
N ASN A 81 3.15 -13.19 -22.49
CA ASN A 81 2.30 -12.76 -21.39
C ASN A 81 3.11 -12.38 -20.13
N VAL A 82 3.10 -11.09 -19.78
CA VAL A 82 3.78 -10.52 -18.60
C VAL A 82 3.25 -11.09 -17.28
N LEU A 83 1.99 -11.52 -17.20
CA LEU A 83 1.45 -12.15 -15.99
C LEU A 83 2.14 -13.49 -15.70
N ILE A 84 2.45 -14.27 -16.74
CA ILE A 84 3.21 -15.52 -16.60
C ILE A 84 4.65 -15.21 -16.19
N ALA A 85 5.23 -14.12 -16.71
CA ALA A 85 6.55 -13.66 -16.30
C ALA A 85 6.57 -13.29 -14.81
N LEU A 86 5.61 -12.51 -14.32
CA LEU A 86 5.46 -12.19 -12.89
C LEU A 86 5.23 -13.43 -12.03
N TRP A 87 4.47 -14.41 -12.54
CA TRP A 87 4.28 -15.69 -11.85
C TRP A 87 5.56 -16.52 -11.75
N LYS A 88 6.46 -16.43 -12.72
CA LYS A 88 7.81 -16.98 -12.58
C LYS A 88 8.63 -16.18 -11.57
N CYS A 89 8.54 -14.85 -11.60
CA CYS A 89 9.23 -13.96 -10.67
C CYS A 89 8.86 -14.25 -9.20
N GLN A 90 7.59 -14.46 -8.87
CA GLN A 90 7.21 -14.82 -7.49
C GLN A 90 7.89 -16.11 -7.02
N ARG A 91 8.14 -17.09 -7.90
CA ARG A 91 8.83 -18.34 -7.55
C ARG A 91 10.32 -18.13 -7.31
N VAL A 92 10.93 -17.16 -7.98
CA VAL A 92 12.31 -16.75 -7.73
C VAL A 92 12.39 -16.04 -6.38
N LEU A 93 11.55 -15.02 -6.18
CA LEU A 93 11.47 -14.27 -4.93
C LEU A 93 11.13 -15.16 -3.72
N ALA A 94 10.30 -16.19 -3.90
CA ALA A 94 9.94 -17.14 -2.85
C ALA A 94 11.13 -17.89 -2.22
N LYS A 95 12.29 -17.92 -2.89
CA LYS A 95 13.51 -18.58 -2.42
C LYS A 95 14.34 -17.70 -1.48
N VAL A 96 14.08 -16.40 -1.43
CA VAL A 96 14.81 -15.46 -0.58
C VAL A 96 14.44 -15.74 0.88
N ARG A 97 15.44 -16.02 1.73
CA ARG A 97 15.22 -16.26 3.15
C ARG A 97 15.16 -14.94 3.90
N VAL A 98 14.11 -14.76 4.71
CA VAL A 98 13.86 -13.52 5.45
C VAL A 98 13.59 -13.79 6.92
N ASP A 99 13.95 -12.82 7.78
CA ASP A 99 13.60 -12.79 9.20
C ASP A 99 12.88 -11.47 9.55
N ARG A 100 11.57 -11.58 9.77
CA ARG A 100 10.69 -10.45 10.13
C ARG A 100 10.57 -10.25 11.64
N THR A 101 11.30 -11.02 12.45
CA THR A 101 11.46 -10.75 13.89
C THR A 101 12.45 -9.61 14.15
N LEU A 102 13.26 -9.26 13.16
CA LEU A 102 14.09 -8.06 13.17
C LEU A 102 13.20 -6.82 13.14
N VAL A 103 13.25 -6.01 14.19
CA VAL A 103 12.47 -4.77 14.27
C VAL A 103 13.06 -3.73 13.32
N ARG A 104 12.26 -3.31 12.34
CA ARG A 104 12.62 -2.29 11.35
C ARG A 104 11.50 -1.24 11.32
N PRO A 105 11.78 0.06 11.53
CA PRO A 105 10.77 1.08 11.33
C PRO A 105 10.35 1.12 9.85
N ARG A 106 9.05 1.23 9.60
CA ARG A 106 8.54 1.45 8.25
C ARG A 106 8.57 2.94 7.95
N VAL A 107 9.26 3.34 6.89
CA VAL A 107 9.44 4.73 6.47
C VAL A 107 8.63 4.94 5.19
N ALA A 108 7.54 5.69 5.31
CA ALA A 108 6.76 6.12 4.15
C ALA A 108 7.47 7.29 3.46
N ILE A 109 7.88 7.09 2.22
CA ILE A 109 8.55 8.11 1.40
C ILE A 109 7.49 8.77 0.52
N ILE A 110 7.32 10.07 0.71
CA ILE A 110 6.35 10.92 0.01
C ILE A 110 7.07 12.16 -0.55
N GLY A 111 6.36 13.01 -1.29
CA GLY A 111 6.91 14.26 -1.83
C GLY A 111 6.84 14.32 -3.35
N GLU A 112 7.84 14.88 -4.01
CA GLU A 112 7.78 15.02 -5.48
C GLU A 112 7.93 13.66 -6.17
N PHE A 113 7.10 13.41 -7.20
CA PHE A 113 6.97 12.11 -7.86
C PHE A 113 8.30 11.52 -8.32
N TRP A 114 9.13 12.29 -9.01
CA TRP A 114 10.41 11.79 -9.50
C TRP A 114 11.42 11.61 -8.36
N ALA A 115 11.50 12.57 -7.43
CA ALA A 115 12.41 12.53 -6.30
C ALA A 115 12.14 11.35 -5.36
N MET A 116 10.86 10.99 -5.13
CA MET A 116 10.50 9.86 -4.27
C MET A 116 10.62 8.50 -4.96
N THR A 117 10.42 8.41 -6.28
CA THR A 117 10.40 7.11 -7.00
C THR A 117 11.75 6.69 -7.56
N THR A 118 12.69 7.62 -7.72
CA THR A 118 14.01 7.34 -8.30
C THR A 118 14.91 6.60 -7.31
N GLU A 119 15.53 5.50 -7.73
CA GLU A 119 16.58 4.79 -6.98
C GLU A 119 17.97 5.14 -7.52
N GLY A 120 18.41 6.40 -7.38
CA GLY A 120 19.70 6.84 -7.91
C GLY A 120 20.17 8.17 -7.35
N ASP A 121 21.13 8.81 -8.02
CA ASP A 121 21.79 10.03 -7.54
C ASP A 121 20.83 11.21 -7.34
N GLY A 122 19.70 11.23 -8.06
CA GLY A 122 18.69 12.29 -7.98
C GLY A 122 18.08 12.50 -6.59
N ASN A 123 18.17 11.50 -5.71
CA ASN A 123 17.81 11.61 -4.29
C ASN A 123 18.88 11.02 -3.36
N TYR A 124 20.14 10.97 -3.80
CA TYR A 124 21.26 10.45 -3.02
C TYR A 124 21.10 8.97 -2.60
N GLU A 125 20.55 8.14 -3.50
CA GLU A 125 20.29 6.71 -3.25
C GLU A 125 19.46 6.46 -1.98
N LEU A 126 18.49 7.33 -1.69
CA LEU A 126 17.77 7.37 -0.43
C LEU A 126 17.21 6.01 0.02
N HIS A 127 16.62 5.26 -0.90
CA HIS A 127 16.05 3.93 -0.62
C HIS A 127 17.09 2.97 -0.06
N ARG A 128 18.25 2.87 -0.74
CA ARG A 128 19.35 2.02 -0.29
C ARG A 128 19.96 2.51 1.00
N PHE A 129 20.05 3.82 1.18
CA PHE A 129 20.52 4.42 2.42
C PHE A 129 19.62 4.03 3.60
N LEU A 130 18.30 4.20 3.48
CA LEU A 130 17.33 3.82 4.51
C LEU A 130 17.37 2.32 4.83
N GLU A 131 17.45 1.46 3.80
CA GLU A 131 17.57 0.01 3.98
C GLU A 131 18.86 -0.39 4.70
N ARG A 132 20.00 0.22 4.35
CA ARG A 132 21.30 0.01 5.03
C ARG A 132 21.25 0.47 6.49
N GLU A 133 20.54 1.56 6.74
CA GLU A 133 20.26 2.03 8.09
C GLU A 133 19.21 1.18 8.82
N GLY A 134 18.66 0.14 8.19
CA GLY A 134 17.75 -0.79 8.83
C GLY A 134 16.30 -0.32 8.90
N ALA A 135 15.82 0.34 7.84
CA ALA A 135 14.41 0.69 7.65
C ALA A 135 13.74 -0.16 6.57
N GLU A 136 12.42 -0.35 6.68
CA GLU A 136 11.58 -0.83 5.58
C GLU A 136 11.05 0.38 4.81
N CYS A 137 11.36 0.50 3.52
CA CYS A 137 10.84 1.58 2.69
C CYS A 137 9.40 1.28 2.26
N ASP A 138 8.52 2.29 2.32
CA ASP A 138 7.19 2.25 1.71
C ASP A 138 7.05 3.46 0.78
N ILE A 139 6.94 3.21 -0.52
CA ILE A 139 6.91 4.26 -1.54
C ILE A 139 5.58 4.20 -2.27
N GLN A 140 5.08 5.37 -2.67
CA GLN A 140 3.96 5.40 -3.59
C GLN A 140 4.38 4.94 -4.99
N LEU A 141 3.74 3.88 -5.46
CA LEU A 141 3.92 3.30 -6.79
C LEU A 141 3.48 4.27 -7.89
N VAL A 142 4.09 4.14 -9.08
CA VAL A 142 3.73 4.98 -10.24
C VAL A 142 2.27 4.82 -10.64
N THR A 143 1.74 3.60 -10.49
CA THR A 143 0.32 3.32 -10.71
C THR A 143 -0.60 4.15 -9.81
N ALA A 144 -0.19 4.44 -8.57
CA ALA A 144 -0.98 5.29 -7.69
C ALA A 144 -0.94 6.77 -8.13
N TRP A 145 0.13 7.21 -8.80
CA TRP A 145 0.18 8.53 -9.43
C TRP A 145 -0.76 8.62 -10.63
N LEU A 146 -0.93 7.55 -11.41
CA LEU A 146 -1.97 7.50 -12.45
C LEU A 146 -3.38 7.67 -11.86
N LEU A 147 -3.66 7.02 -10.73
CA LEU A 147 -4.92 7.21 -10.01
C LEU A 147 -5.10 8.65 -9.51
N TYR A 148 -4.03 9.26 -9.03
CA TYR A 148 -4.04 10.67 -8.63
C TYR A 148 -4.44 11.57 -9.81
N ASN A 149 -3.82 11.42 -10.99
CA ASN A 149 -4.21 12.21 -12.17
C ASN A 149 -5.68 12.01 -12.56
N VAL A 150 -6.19 10.77 -12.52
CA VAL A 150 -7.61 10.50 -12.79
C VAL A 150 -8.49 11.22 -11.76
N TRP A 151 -8.09 11.18 -10.50
CA TRP A 151 -8.77 11.91 -9.43
C TRP A 151 -8.75 13.42 -9.64
N GLU A 152 -7.64 14.02 -10.07
CA GLU A 152 -7.58 15.47 -10.36
C GLU A 152 -8.59 15.86 -11.43
N VAL A 153 -8.64 15.10 -12.53
CA VAL A 153 -9.58 15.38 -13.62
C VAL A 153 -11.03 15.19 -13.15
N LYS A 154 -11.30 14.19 -12.31
CA LYS A 154 -12.61 13.95 -11.71
C LYS A 154 -13.03 15.13 -10.83
N PHE A 155 -12.16 15.55 -9.91
CA PHE A 155 -12.38 16.66 -8.99
C PHE A 155 -12.64 17.97 -9.75
N ASP A 156 -11.81 18.30 -10.73
CA ASP A 156 -11.97 19.49 -11.56
C ASP A 156 -13.28 19.47 -12.36
N THR A 157 -13.65 18.31 -12.91
CA THR A 157 -14.88 18.15 -13.70
C THR A 157 -16.11 18.36 -12.82
N GLU A 158 -16.11 17.82 -11.59
CA GLU A 158 -17.20 18.03 -10.63
C GLU A 158 -17.30 19.51 -10.21
N ALA A 159 -16.19 20.14 -9.85
CA ALA A 159 -16.16 21.53 -9.41
C ALA A 159 -16.62 22.50 -10.51
N ARG A 160 -16.27 22.22 -11.77
CA ARG A 160 -16.59 23.08 -12.92
C ARG A 160 -17.91 22.74 -13.61
N ALA A 161 -18.60 21.68 -13.20
CA ALA A 161 -19.85 21.21 -13.81
C ALA A 161 -20.94 22.30 -13.87
N LEU A 162 -20.93 23.26 -12.95
CA LEU A 162 -21.87 24.39 -12.92
C LEU A 162 -21.41 25.61 -13.77
N LEU A 163 -20.15 25.62 -14.22
CA LEU A 163 -19.52 26.72 -14.96
C LEU A 163 -19.42 26.47 -16.46
N ARG A 164 -20.06 25.42 -16.99
CA ARG A 164 -20.00 24.97 -18.39
C ARG A 164 -20.18 26.10 -19.42
N GLY A 165 -21.04 27.09 -19.17
CA GLY A 165 -21.26 28.20 -20.11
C GLY A 165 -20.16 29.29 -20.11
N LYS A 166 -19.16 29.19 -19.23
CA LYS A 166 -18.13 30.22 -19.01
C LYS A 166 -16.71 29.65 -18.88
N ASP A 167 -16.55 28.33 -18.82
CA ASP A 167 -15.26 27.65 -18.65
C ASP A 167 -14.55 27.48 -19.99
N THR A 168 -14.01 28.58 -20.52
CA THR A 168 -13.24 28.64 -21.78
C THR A 168 -11.80 28.11 -21.62
N GLY A 169 -11.50 27.41 -20.51
CA GLY A 169 -10.17 26.89 -20.21
C GLY A 169 -9.74 25.78 -21.18
N ARG A 170 -8.43 25.48 -21.22
CA ARG A 170 -7.88 24.42 -22.09
C ARG A 170 -8.47 23.01 -21.86
N LEU A 171 -8.91 22.73 -20.64
CA LEU A 171 -9.66 21.51 -20.26
C LEU A 171 -11.11 21.83 -19.86
N GLY A 172 -11.57 23.02 -20.22
CA GLY A 172 -12.82 23.57 -19.79
C GLY A 172 -14.03 22.87 -20.38
N LEU A 173 -15.17 23.07 -19.76
CA LEU A 173 -16.43 22.40 -20.12
C LEU A 173 -17.30 23.23 -21.08
N GLU A 174 -16.73 24.27 -21.72
CA GLU A 174 -17.45 25.09 -22.70
C GLU A 174 -17.99 24.26 -23.87
N GLY A 175 -19.28 24.42 -24.13
CA GLY A 175 -19.99 23.69 -25.18
C GLY A 175 -20.38 22.24 -24.83
N GLN A 176 -20.02 21.74 -23.64
CA GLN A 176 -20.44 20.41 -23.16
C GLN A 176 -21.82 20.47 -22.50
N GLY A 177 -22.73 19.58 -22.92
CA GLY A 177 -24.04 19.44 -22.30
C GLY A 177 -23.98 18.74 -20.93
N GLU A 178 -25.09 18.71 -20.19
CA GLU A 178 -25.13 18.00 -18.90
C GLU A 178 -24.80 16.51 -19.04
N PHE A 179 -25.30 15.91 -20.13
CA PHE A 179 -25.04 14.53 -20.47
C PHE A 179 -23.56 14.25 -20.72
N ASP A 180 -22.83 15.17 -21.35
CA ASP A 180 -21.40 14.99 -21.67
C ASP A 180 -20.54 14.99 -20.40
N VAL A 181 -20.90 15.79 -19.39
CA VAL A 181 -20.25 15.77 -18.08
C VAL A 181 -20.48 14.42 -17.40
N HIS A 182 -21.71 13.89 -17.41
CA HIS A 182 -21.99 12.57 -16.83
C HIS A 182 -21.24 11.45 -17.55
N VAL A 183 -21.14 11.51 -18.88
CA VAL A 183 -20.35 10.54 -19.68
C VAL A 183 -18.87 10.63 -19.34
N ARG A 184 -18.32 11.85 -19.20
CA ARG A 184 -16.93 12.08 -18.78
C ARG A 184 -16.67 11.55 -17.36
N MET A 185 -17.58 11.78 -16.43
CA MET A 185 -17.48 11.26 -15.07
C MET A 185 -17.52 9.73 -15.05
N ALA A 186 -18.42 9.11 -15.82
CA ALA A 186 -18.50 7.65 -15.94
C ALA A 186 -17.23 7.05 -16.57
N SER A 187 -16.61 7.74 -17.54
CA SER A 187 -15.37 7.27 -18.16
C SER A 187 -14.16 7.38 -17.22
N LEU A 188 -14.07 8.44 -16.42
CA LEU A 188 -13.04 8.59 -15.38
C LEU A 188 -13.19 7.54 -14.27
N TRP A 189 -14.43 7.26 -13.85
CA TRP A 189 -14.71 6.17 -12.92
C TRP A 189 -14.29 4.81 -13.49
N ALA A 190 -14.63 4.54 -14.76
CA ALA A 190 -14.20 3.32 -15.44
C ALA A 190 -12.67 3.23 -15.57
N ALA A 191 -11.99 4.37 -15.76
CA ALA A 191 -10.53 4.44 -15.79
C ALA A 191 -9.91 4.12 -14.43
N ASP A 192 -10.39 4.71 -13.33
CA ASP A 192 -9.96 4.38 -11.95
C ASP A 192 -10.13 2.87 -11.69
N LEU A 193 -11.32 2.32 -11.96
CA LEU A 193 -11.61 0.90 -11.78
C LEU A 193 -10.70 0.02 -12.65
N GLY A 194 -10.46 0.41 -13.90
CA GLY A 194 -9.58 -0.27 -14.83
C GLY A 194 -8.13 -0.32 -14.33
N ILE A 195 -7.59 0.81 -13.88
CA ILE A 195 -6.22 0.91 -13.33
C ILE A 195 -6.08 0.04 -12.08
N ARG A 196 -7.03 0.13 -11.13
CA ARG A 196 -7.01 -0.69 -9.91
C ARG A 196 -7.09 -2.18 -10.22
N THR A 197 -7.94 -2.57 -11.17
CA THR A 197 -8.13 -3.98 -11.56
C THR A 197 -6.88 -4.53 -12.27
N LEU A 198 -6.29 -3.74 -13.16
CA LEU A 198 -5.04 -4.07 -13.84
C LEU A 198 -3.92 -4.30 -12.82
N PHE A 199 -3.69 -3.32 -11.92
CA PHE A 199 -2.68 -3.43 -10.88
C PHE A 199 -2.92 -4.65 -9.99
N ARG A 200 -4.14 -4.82 -9.48
CA ARG A 200 -4.49 -5.95 -8.60
C ARG A 200 -4.22 -7.30 -9.26
N THR A 201 -4.50 -7.40 -10.56
CA THR A 201 -4.20 -8.61 -11.34
C THR A 201 -2.70 -8.87 -11.39
N PHE A 202 -1.91 -7.86 -11.77
CA PHE A 202 -0.45 -7.97 -11.83
C PHE A 202 0.16 -8.27 -10.46
N ALA A 203 -0.28 -7.56 -9.42
CA ALA A 203 0.14 -7.74 -8.03
C ALA A 203 -0.13 -9.19 -7.55
N TRP A 204 -1.31 -9.73 -7.84
CA TRP A 204 -1.63 -11.12 -7.50
C TRP A 204 -0.67 -12.13 -8.17
N PHE A 205 -0.38 -11.94 -9.46
CA PHE A 205 0.58 -12.79 -10.19
C PHE A 205 2.03 -12.55 -9.77
N GLY A 206 2.39 -11.38 -9.24
CA GLY A 206 3.70 -11.06 -8.68
C GLY A 206 3.88 -11.43 -7.21
N GLY A 207 2.85 -11.95 -6.54
CA GLY A 207 2.90 -12.37 -5.14
C GLY A 207 2.51 -11.30 -4.12
N LEU A 208 2.09 -10.10 -4.54
CA LEU A 208 1.54 -9.02 -3.72
C LEU A 208 0.02 -9.17 -3.58
N ARG A 209 -0.47 -10.15 -2.82
CA ARG A 209 -1.91 -10.48 -2.75
C ARG A 209 -2.72 -9.51 -1.90
N ASP A 210 -2.07 -8.87 -0.96
CA ASP A 210 -2.59 -8.02 0.12
C ASP A 210 -2.24 -6.53 -0.08
N PHE A 211 -1.58 -6.19 -1.19
CA PHE A 211 -1.27 -4.80 -1.52
C PHE A 211 -2.52 -4.07 -2.01
N HIS A 212 -2.79 -2.91 -1.43
CA HIS A 212 -3.89 -2.03 -1.82
C HIS A 212 -3.34 -0.66 -2.20
N LEU A 213 -3.70 -0.18 -3.39
CA LEU A 213 -3.40 1.19 -3.79
C LEU A 213 -4.19 2.17 -2.90
N ALA A 214 -3.61 3.34 -2.64
CA ALA A 214 -4.26 4.38 -1.86
C ALA A 214 -5.59 4.82 -2.49
N ASP A 215 -6.51 5.25 -1.63
CA ASP A 215 -7.78 5.85 -2.02
C ASP A 215 -7.58 7.37 -2.11
N MET A 216 -7.66 7.91 -3.33
CA MET A 216 -7.36 9.33 -3.58
C MET A 216 -8.45 10.22 -2.98
N ASP A 217 -9.71 9.77 -2.98
CA ASP A 217 -10.82 10.51 -2.38
C ASP A 217 -10.61 10.63 -0.86
N GLU A 218 -10.21 9.54 -0.19
CA GLU A 218 -9.90 9.57 1.25
C GLU A 218 -8.70 10.46 1.59
N VAL A 219 -7.64 10.41 0.78
CA VAL A 219 -6.46 11.26 1.00
C VAL A 219 -6.84 12.74 0.87
N ALA A 220 -7.62 13.09 -0.15
CA ALA A 220 -8.08 14.46 -0.39
C ALA A 220 -9.07 14.94 0.68
N GLU A 221 -9.98 14.09 1.16
CA GLU A 221 -10.92 14.42 2.23
C GLU A 221 -10.16 14.78 3.52
N VAL A 222 -9.21 13.93 3.92
CA VAL A 222 -8.40 14.14 5.13
C VAL A 222 -7.51 15.37 5.01
N ALA A 223 -6.95 15.64 3.82
CA ALA A 223 -6.11 16.81 3.59
C ALA A 223 -6.88 18.13 3.56
N SER A 224 -8.11 18.14 3.01
CA SER A 224 -8.89 19.35 2.70
C SER A 224 -9.08 20.33 3.86
N THR A 225 -9.10 19.82 5.10
CA THR A 225 -9.26 20.64 6.30
C THR A 225 -8.01 21.46 6.67
N HIS A 226 -6.86 21.09 6.11
CA HIS A 226 -5.55 21.65 6.45
C HIS A 226 -4.81 22.20 5.23
N TYR A 227 -5.11 21.68 4.04
CA TYR A 227 -4.49 22.06 2.79
C TYR A 227 -5.53 21.96 1.67
N ASP A 228 -5.75 23.05 0.95
CA ASP A 228 -6.78 23.11 -0.08
C ASP A 228 -6.44 22.18 -1.25
N ASN A 229 -7.43 21.42 -1.72
CA ASN A 229 -7.26 20.47 -2.82
C ASN A 229 -6.99 21.18 -4.15
N ASP A 230 -7.33 22.47 -4.30
CA ASP A 230 -7.02 23.27 -5.49
C ASP A 230 -5.55 23.70 -5.58
N LEU A 231 -4.79 23.63 -4.48
CA LEU A 231 -3.37 23.96 -4.45
C LEU A 231 -2.54 22.81 -5.02
N ARG A 232 -2.34 22.83 -6.35
CA ARG A 232 -1.62 21.78 -7.09
C ARG A 232 -0.11 22.05 -7.23
N GLY A 233 0.61 20.98 -7.53
CA GLY A 233 2.05 20.98 -7.83
C GLY A 233 2.85 20.12 -6.85
N GLY A 234 3.81 19.35 -7.36
CA GLY A 234 4.42 18.26 -6.59
C GLY A 234 3.35 17.24 -6.18
N GLU A 235 3.34 16.83 -4.91
CA GLU A 235 2.27 16.01 -4.33
C GLU A 235 1.11 16.82 -3.72
N GLY A 236 1.25 18.14 -3.55
CA GLY A 236 0.21 19.03 -3.02
C GLY A 236 -0.45 18.50 -1.74
N HIS A 237 -1.79 18.48 -1.72
CA HIS A 237 -2.60 17.99 -0.59
C HIS A 237 -2.34 16.51 -0.24
N MET A 238 -1.82 15.69 -1.17
CA MET A 238 -1.50 14.29 -0.90
C MET A 238 -0.44 14.13 0.17
N GLU A 239 0.51 15.06 0.26
CA GLU A 239 1.59 15.01 1.23
C GLU A 239 1.05 15.15 2.66
N VAL A 240 0.12 16.08 2.87
CA VAL A 240 -0.58 16.31 4.13
C VAL A 240 -1.51 15.14 4.46
N GLY A 241 -2.36 14.73 3.50
CA GLY A 241 -3.32 13.66 3.72
C GLY A 241 -2.66 12.31 4.02
N LYS A 242 -1.59 11.97 3.32
CA LYS A 242 -0.83 10.73 3.59
C LYS A 242 -0.15 10.75 4.94
N LEU A 243 0.43 11.88 5.37
CA LEU A 243 1.03 11.96 6.71
C LEU A 243 -0.03 11.64 7.78
N ILE A 244 -1.19 12.28 7.70
CA ILE A 244 -2.29 12.06 8.64
C ILE A 244 -2.73 10.59 8.62
N LEU A 245 -2.93 10.02 7.42
CA LEU A 245 -3.33 8.62 7.28
C LEU A 245 -2.26 7.65 7.77
N ASN A 246 -0.98 7.97 7.61
CA ASN A 246 0.12 7.13 8.09
C ASN A 246 0.12 7.04 9.61
N VAL A 247 -0.22 8.12 10.29
CA VAL A 247 -0.26 8.17 11.75
C VAL A 247 -1.57 7.56 12.28
N VAL A 248 -2.71 8.04 11.80
CA VAL A 248 -4.05 7.63 12.28
C VAL A 248 -4.32 6.16 12.02
N LYS A 249 -3.87 5.63 10.88
CA LYS A 249 -4.04 4.20 10.54
C LYS A 249 -2.81 3.37 10.86
N GLN A 250 -1.80 3.94 11.52
CA GLN A 250 -0.55 3.27 11.86
C GLN A 250 0.08 2.62 10.62
N LYS A 251 0.10 3.27 9.45
CA LYS A 251 0.65 2.64 8.23
C LYS A 251 2.17 2.62 8.21
N ALA A 252 2.81 3.61 8.83
CA ALA A 252 4.25 3.78 8.86
C ALA A 252 4.69 4.42 10.18
N THR A 253 5.88 4.06 10.66
CA THR A 253 6.47 4.61 11.88
C THR A 253 6.98 6.04 11.66
N MET A 254 7.46 6.32 10.45
CA MET A 254 8.01 7.62 10.05
C MET A 254 7.54 7.96 8.64
N THR A 255 7.32 9.25 8.39
CA THR A 255 7.07 9.78 7.05
C THR A 255 8.21 10.70 6.66
N LEU A 256 8.86 10.40 5.54
CA LEU A 256 9.94 11.16 4.95
C LEU A 256 9.43 11.86 3.69
N SER A 257 9.43 13.18 3.69
CA SER A 257 9.08 13.97 2.51
C SER A 257 10.33 14.41 1.77
N VAL A 258 10.40 14.05 0.49
CA VAL A 258 11.55 14.29 -0.40
C VAL A 258 11.09 15.10 -1.60
N LYS A 259 11.75 16.23 -1.86
CA LYS A 259 11.35 17.17 -2.92
C LYS A 259 12.54 17.95 -3.45
N PRO A 260 12.52 18.40 -4.72
CA PRO A 260 13.56 19.29 -5.21
C PRO A 260 13.45 20.66 -4.55
N PHE A 261 14.60 21.33 -4.40
CA PHE A 261 14.68 22.71 -3.94
C PHE A 261 13.75 23.63 -4.76
N GLY A 262 13.02 24.49 -4.06
CA GLY A 262 12.13 25.48 -4.70
C GLY A 262 10.77 24.93 -5.14
N CYS A 263 10.40 23.70 -4.77
CA CYS A 263 9.06 23.16 -4.97
C CYS A 263 8.02 23.85 -4.06
N MET A 264 7.63 25.10 -4.37
CA MET A 264 6.81 25.95 -3.48
C MET A 264 5.58 25.27 -2.87
N PRO A 265 4.74 24.51 -3.60
CA PRO A 265 3.58 23.85 -3.00
C PRO A 265 3.96 22.86 -1.90
N SER A 266 5.09 22.17 -2.06
CA SER A 266 5.54 21.15 -1.11
C SER A 266 6.51 21.70 -0.06
N SER A 267 7.58 22.39 -0.44
CA SER A 267 8.60 22.87 0.52
C SER A 267 8.25 24.15 1.25
N SER A 268 7.33 24.96 0.72
CA SER A 268 6.87 26.18 1.42
C SER A 268 5.53 25.97 2.10
N VAL A 269 4.52 25.51 1.35
CA VAL A 269 3.15 25.46 1.86
C VAL A 269 2.93 24.18 2.67
N SER A 270 3.18 23.00 2.08
CA SER A 270 2.94 21.71 2.76
C SER A 270 3.78 21.61 4.04
N ASP A 271 5.10 21.82 3.99
CA ASP A 271 5.98 21.83 5.18
C ASP A 271 5.54 22.80 6.27
N GLY A 272 5.08 24.00 5.87
CA GLY A 272 4.55 24.99 6.81
C GLY A 272 3.34 24.47 7.58
N VAL A 273 2.45 23.74 6.90
CA VAL A 273 1.27 23.12 7.52
C VAL A 273 1.65 21.95 8.44
N GLN A 274 2.77 21.25 8.21
CA GLN A 274 3.13 20.06 8.99
C GLN A 274 3.40 20.34 10.48
N SER A 275 3.79 21.56 10.84
CA SER A 275 3.90 21.94 12.27
C SER A 275 2.56 21.82 12.99
N LEU A 276 1.46 22.23 12.35
CA LEU A 276 0.10 22.07 12.88
C LEU A 276 -0.32 20.59 12.92
N ILE A 277 0.03 19.82 11.88
CA ILE A 277 -0.31 18.39 11.82
C ILE A 277 0.41 17.62 12.93
N THR A 278 1.71 17.84 13.11
CA THR A 278 2.50 17.17 14.15
C THR A 278 2.04 17.53 15.58
N GLU A 279 1.53 18.74 15.80
CA GLU A 279 0.89 19.12 17.07
C GLU A 279 -0.45 18.41 17.29
N ARG A 280 -1.28 18.32 16.24
CA ARG A 280 -2.61 17.69 16.30
C ARG A 280 -2.55 16.16 16.42
N TYR A 281 -1.50 15.55 15.88
CA TYR A 281 -1.28 14.11 15.90
C TYR A 281 0.04 13.79 16.62
N PRO A 282 0.04 13.74 17.96
CA PRO A 282 1.23 13.42 18.75
C PRO A 282 1.84 12.08 18.37
N GLY A 283 3.17 11.99 18.41
CA GLY A 283 3.91 10.78 18.00
C GLY A 283 4.22 10.71 16.50
N THR A 284 3.78 11.71 15.71
CA THR A 284 4.17 11.84 14.30
C THR A 284 5.68 12.08 14.17
N ILE A 285 6.36 11.25 13.38
CA ILE A 285 7.75 11.46 12.99
C ILE A 285 7.76 11.87 11.52
N TYR A 286 7.78 13.17 11.26
CA TYR A 286 7.83 13.75 9.92
C TYR A 286 9.19 14.39 9.66
N CYS A 287 9.84 13.99 8.57
CA CYS A 287 11.15 14.54 8.16
C CYS A 287 11.02 15.16 6.77
N PRO A 288 11.12 16.50 6.65
CA PRO A 288 11.23 17.16 5.36
C PRO A 288 12.69 17.31 4.94
N VAL A 289 13.00 16.88 3.71
CA VAL A 289 14.33 17.00 3.10
C VAL A 289 14.22 17.45 1.64
N GLU A 290 15.20 18.23 1.19
CA GLU A 290 15.24 18.74 -0.17
C GLU A 290 16.41 18.13 -0.96
N THR A 291 16.15 17.71 -2.20
CA THR A 291 17.18 17.33 -3.17
C THR A 291 17.60 18.54 -3.99
N SER A 292 18.86 18.57 -4.43
CA SER A 292 19.47 19.70 -5.18
C SER A 292 19.63 21.02 -4.40
N GLY A 293 19.00 21.18 -3.24
CA GLY A 293 19.19 22.32 -2.31
C GLY A 293 20.13 22.00 -1.15
N ASP A 294 19.97 20.82 -0.53
CA ASP A 294 20.89 20.33 0.49
C ASP A 294 22.05 19.54 -0.13
N GLY A 295 23.24 19.64 0.45
CA GLY A 295 24.33 18.70 0.14
C GLY A 295 24.00 17.30 0.65
N ALA A 296 24.46 16.25 -0.05
CA ALA A 296 24.18 14.84 0.29
C ALA A 296 24.43 14.50 1.77
N VAL A 297 25.51 15.05 2.35
CA VAL A 297 25.86 14.85 3.77
C VAL A 297 24.81 15.46 4.71
N ASN A 298 24.35 16.68 4.44
CA ASN A 298 23.33 17.35 5.27
C ASN A 298 21.98 16.64 5.15
N PHE A 299 21.63 16.23 3.93
CA PHE A 299 20.45 15.44 3.64
C PHE A 299 20.46 14.13 4.47
N GLN A 300 21.50 13.31 4.33
CA GLN A 300 21.60 12.01 5.00
C GLN A 300 21.67 12.15 6.52
N SER A 301 22.41 13.13 7.04
CA SER A 301 22.52 13.40 8.48
C SER A 301 21.15 13.75 9.09
N ARG A 302 20.36 14.60 8.42
CA ARG A 302 18.99 14.90 8.86
C ARG A 302 18.13 13.64 8.88
N VAL A 303 18.13 12.87 7.79
CA VAL A 303 17.36 11.62 7.71
C VAL A 303 17.74 10.65 8.83
N GLN A 304 19.04 10.45 9.09
CA GLN A 304 19.55 9.59 10.16
C GLN A 304 19.03 10.01 11.55
N MET A 305 19.00 11.31 11.85
CA MET A 305 18.49 11.81 13.13
C MET A 305 17.02 11.44 13.35
N TYR A 306 16.17 11.60 12.33
CA TYR A 306 14.77 11.20 12.42
C TYR A 306 14.60 9.69 12.45
N LEU A 307 15.40 8.97 11.66
CA LEU A 307 15.36 7.51 11.62
C LEU A 307 15.75 6.89 12.97
N PHE A 308 16.68 7.51 13.71
CA PHE A 308 17.00 7.10 15.08
C PHE A 308 15.77 7.15 16.00
N LYS A 309 14.96 8.22 15.93
CA LYS A 309 13.69 8.31 16.66
C LYS A 309 12.69 7.24 16.20
N ALA A 310 12.64 6.98 14.89
CA ALA A 310 11.75 5.97 14.33
C ALA A 310 12.11 4.55 14.78
N LYS A 311 13.40 4.21 14.87
CA LYS A 311 13.87 2.92 15.41
C LYS A 311 13.39 2.72 16.84
N GLN A 312 13.59 3.72 17.71
CA GLN A 312 13.11 3.66 19.10
C GLN A 312 11.59 3.51 19.18
N ALA A 313 10.85 4.23 18.33
CA ALA A 313 9.39 4.13 18.30
C ALA A 313 8.92 2.72 17.88
N ALA A 314 9.56 2.11 16.87
CA ALA A 314 9.26 0.75 16.43
C ALA A 314 9.61 -0.30 17.49
N GLU A 315 10.77 -0.18 18.15
CA GLU A 315 11.16 -1.05 19.26
C GLU A 315 10.18 -0.96 20.43
N ALA A 316 9.77 0.25 20.80
CA ALA A 316 8.79 0.47 21.86
C ALA A 316 7.40 -0.08 21.49
N GLU A 317 6.98 0.03 20.22
CA GLU A 317 5.74 -0.56 19.72
C GLU A 317 5.75 -2.09 19.83
N VAL A 318 6.83 -2.73 19.37
CA VAL A 318 7.01 -4.18 19.46
C VAL A 318 7.04 -4.65 20.91
N ALA A 319 7.76 -3.95 21.79
CA ALA A 319 7.82 -4.28 23.21
C ALA A 319 6.44 -4.21 23.88
N ARG A 320 5.67 -3.15 23.63
CA ARG A 320 4.28 -3.03 24.13
C ARG A 320 3.39 -4.15 23.59
N THR A 321 3.50 -4.46 22.30
CA THR A 321 2.69 -5.51 21.67
C THR A 321 2.95 -6.88 22.29
N LEU A 322 4.21 -7.21 22.56
CA LEU A 322 4.60 -8.45 23.22
C LEU A 322 4.04 -8.54 24.65
N ASP A 323 4.15 -7.45 25.43
CA ASP A 323 3.62 -7.37 26.79
C ASP A 323 2.09 -7.52 26.82
N GLU A 324 1.37 -6.77 25.97
CA GLU A 324 -0.09 -6.81 25.87
C GLU A 324 -0.63 -8.20 25.49
N LEU A 325 0.13 -8.95 24.68
CA LEU A 325 -0.25 -10.30 24.23
C LEU A 325 0.32 -11.40 25.13
N GLY A 326 1.12 -11.06 26.14
CA GLY A 326 1.76 -12.03 27.04
C GLY A 326 2.73 -12.98 26.30
N LEU A 327 3.45 -12.46 25.30
CA LEU A 327 4.39 -13.21 24.47
C LEU A 327 5.81 -12.70 24.65
N THR A 328 6.80 -13.57 24.45
CA THR A 328 8.20 -13.18 24.23
C THR A 328 8.56 -13.23 22.75
N MET A 329 9.66 -12.57 22.34
CA MET A 329 10.12 -12.71 20.96
C MET A 329 10.59 -14.14 20.64
N ASP A 330 11.05 -14.90 21.64
CA ASP A 330 11.48 -16.28 21.47
C ASP A 330 10.27 -17.21 21.24
N ASP A 331 9.15 -16.98 21.93
CA ASP A 331 7.87 -17.63 21.61
C ASP A 331 7.47 -17.45 20.14
N VAL A 332 7.65 -16.23 19.62
CA VAL A 332 7.32 -15.90 18.22
C VAL A 332 8.25 -16.65 17.28
N ARG A 333 9.56 -16.68 17.56
CA ARG A 333 10.54 -17.43 16.76
C ARG A 333 10.27 -18.93 16.75
N GLU A 334 10.00 -19.53 17.91
CA GLU A 334 9.65 -20.95 18.03
C GLU A 334 8.39 -21.27 17.20
N TYR A 335 7.38 -20.41 17.26
CA TYR A 335 6.18 -20.58 16.45
C TYR A 335 6.46 -20.51 14.94
N LEU A 336 7.33 -19.60 14.51
CA LEU A 336 7.72 -19.43 13.11
C LEU A 336 8.50 -20.64 12.58
N GLU A 337 9.37 -21.24 13.39
CA GLU A 337 10.09 -22.47 13.04
C GLU A 337 9.12 -23.64 12.77
N ALA A 338 8.07 -23.76 13.58
CA ALA A 338 7.01 -24.76 13.38
C ALA A 338 6.10 -24.44 12.19
N HIS A 339 6.10 -23.19 11.68
CA HIS A 339 5.19 -22.73 10.62
C HIS A 339 5.93 -22.01 9.46
N PRO A 340 6.69 -22.74 8.61
CA PRO A 340 7.49 -22.15 7.53
C PRO A 340 6.73 -21.33 6.47
N LYS A 341 5.40 -21.38 6.46
CA LYS A 341 4.58 -20.53 5.57
C LYS A 341 4.62 -19.06 5.99
N LEU A 342 4.73 -18.78 7.29
CA LEU A 342 4.77 -17.41 7.83
C LEU A 342 6.13 -16.74 7.60
N THR A 343 7.19 -17.54 7.45
CA THR A 343 8.55 -17.06 7.11
C THR A 343 8.77 -16.90 5.60
N SER A 344 7.75 -17.20 4.78
CA SER A 344 7.85 -16.98 3.33
C SER A 344 8.05 -15.49 3.03
N PRO A 345 8.96 -15.11 2.11
CA PRO A 345 9.12 -13.71 1.71
C PRO A 345 7.85 -13.13 1.06
N LEU A 346 6.99 -13.98 0.48
CA LEU A 346 5.71 -13.59 -0.10
C LEU A 346 4.56 -13.50 0.91
N HIS A 347 4.79 -13.91 2.16
CA HIS A 347 3.80 -13.78 3.22
C HIS A 347 3.81 -12.38 3.80
N ARG A 348 2.62 -11.82 4.02
CA ARG A 348 2.42 -10.57 4.74
C ARG A 348 1.33 -10.75 5.78
N SER A 349 1.68 -10.45 7.03
CA SER A 349 0.75 -10.49 8.13
C SER A 349 -0.31 -9.38 8.00
N PRO A 350 -1.56 -9.62 8.46
CA PRO A 350 -2.58 -8.59 8.48
C PRO A 350 -2.16 -7.37 9.27
N HIS A 351 -2.52 -6.19 8.75
CA HIS A 351 -2.22 -4.90 9.38
C HIS A 351 -2.78 -4.81 10.80
N ALA A 352 -1.91 -4.55 11.76
CA ALA A 352 -2.22 -4.34 13.16
C ALA A 352 -1.41 -3.17 13.77
N GLY A 353 -0.22 -2.87 13.24
CA GLY A 353 0.64 -1.79 13.73
C GLY A 353 1.45 -1.10 12.64
N ALA A 354 2.35 -0.21 13.05
CA ALA A 354 3.14 0.63 12.14
C ALA A 354 4.38 -0.06 11.57
N CYS A 355 4.88 -1.10 12.24
CA CYS A 355 5.97 -1.93 11.72
C CYS A 355 5.53 -3.37 11.40
N THR A 356 6.23 -4.00 10.46
CA THR A 356 5.90 -5.35 9.98
C THR A 356 6.07 -6.43 11.05
N THR A 357 6.95 -6.21 12.03
CA THR A 357 7.14 -7.13 13.15
C THR A 357 5.92 -7.12 14.07
N THR A 358 5.32 -5.96 14.34
CA THR A 358 4.06 -5.85 15.10
C THR A 358 2.93 -6.65 14.42
N ASP A 359 2.76 -6.46 13.10
CA ASP A 359 1.77 -7.20 12.31
C ASP A 359 1.95 -8.72 12.46
N LEU A 360 3.19 -9.18 12.43
CA LEU A 360 3.55 -10.60 12.58
C LEU A 360 3.23 -11.14 13.98
N ILE A 361 3.58 -10.39 15.03
CA ILE A 361 3.31 -10.80 16.42
C ILE A 361 1.81 -10.98 16.66
N HIS A 362 0.99 -10.03 16.20
CA HIS A 362 -0.47 -10.15 16.28
C HIS A 362 -1.01 -11.36 15.52
N GLU A 363 -0.47 -11.66 14.34
CA GLU A 363 -0.87 -12.85 13.59
C GLU A 363 -0.50 -14.14 14.32
N VAL A 364 0.70 -14.22 14.88
CA VAL A 364 1.16 -15.38 15.66
C VAL A 364 0.30 -15.58 16.90
N ALA A 365 0.04 -14.52 17.67
CA ALA A 365 -0.83 -14.57 18.84
C ALA A 365 -2.22 -15.10 18.48
N TYR A 366 -2.82 -14.54 17.42
CA TYR A 366 -4.13 -14.96 16.93
C TYR A 366 -4.16 -16.45 16.53
N LEU A 367 -3.12 -16.91 15.83
CA LEU A 367 -3.00 -18.29 15.38
C LEU A 367 -2.76 -19.29 16.53
N ARG A 368 -1.99 -18.90 17.56
CA ARG A 368 -1.79 -19.71 18.77
C ARG A 368 -3.11 -19.95 19.51
N GLU A 369 -3.94 -18.93 19.64
CA GLU A 369 -5.20 -19.00 20.38
C GLU A 369 -6.32 -19.72 19.62
N HIS A 370 -6.47 -19.42 18.32
CA HIS A 370 -7.64 -19.87 17.55
C HIS A 370 -7.38 -21.00 16.54
N GLY A 371 -6.12 -21.40 16.36
CA GLY A 371 -5.72 -22.37 15.36
C GLY A 371 -6.10 -21.98 13.91
N LYS A 372 -6.03 -22.94 12.99
CA LYS A 372 -6.31 -22.71 11.55
C LYS A 372 -7.79 -22.41 11.26
N THR A 373 -8.71 -22.90 12.08
CA THR A 373 -10.17 -22.71 11.93
C THR A 373 -10.61 -21.28 12.23
N GLY A 374 -9.95 -20.61 13.19
CA GLY A 374 -10.18 -19.19 13.48
C GLY A 374 -9.87 -18.28 12.30
N VAL A 375 -8.75 -18.51 11.62
CA VAL A 375 -8.34 -17.73 10.44
C VAL A 375 -9.35 -17.81 9.31
N VAL A 376 -9.90 -19.00 9.05
CA VAL A 376 -10.95 -19.19 8.05
C VAL A 376 -12.18 -18.36 8.44
N ALA A 377 -12.61 -18.40 9.70
CA ALA A 377 -13.73 -17.60 10.18
C ALA A 377 -13.48 -16.09 10.07
N ARG A 378 -12.26 -15.61 10.39
CA ARG A 378 -11.87 -14.20 10.23
C ARG A 378 -11.89 -13.77 8.76
N ASN A 379 -11.31 -14.57 7.87
CA ASN A 379 -11.26 -14.27 6.44
C ASN A 379 -12.66 -14.26 5.83
N VAL A 380 -13.54 -15.18 6.24
CA VAL A 380 -14.96 -15.19 5.85
C VAL A 380 -15.68 -13.93 6.35
N ARG A 381 -15.47 -13.52 7.62
CA ARG A 381 -16.03 -12.27 8.15
C ARG A 381 -15.51 -11.03 7.41
N ALA A 382 -14.22 -10.98 7.10
CA ALA A 382 -13.60 -9.88 6.38
C ALA A 382 -14.15 -9.78 4.94
N ALA A 383 -14.24 -10.91 4.23
CA ALA A 383 -14.85 -10.99 2.90
C ALA A 383 -16.33 -10.56 2.93
N ALA A 384 -17.10 -10.99 3.94
CA ALA A 384 -18.48 -10.57 4.14
C ALA A 384 -18.59 -9.06 4.40
N LYS A 385 -17.68 -8.46 5.18
CA LYS A 385 -17.64 -7.02 5.44
C LYS A 385 -17.28 -6.23 4.17
N ALA A 386 -16.34 -6.72 3.37
CA ALA A 386 -15.99 -6.14 2.07
C ALA A 386 -17.17 -6.21 1.08
N GLY A 387 -17.83 -7.38 1.00
CA GLY A 387 -19.05 -7.55 0.19
C GLY A 387 -20.19 -6.63 0.62
N MET A 388 -20.39 -6.42 1.93
CA MET A 388 -21.37 -5.45 2.44
C MET A 388 -21.00 -3.99 2.11
N ARG A 389 -19.71 -3.62 2.11
CA ARG A 389 -19.28 -2.28 1.69
C ARG A 389 -19.53 -2.06 0.20
N ALA A 390 -19.17 -3.04 -0.64
CA ALA A 390 -19.44 -3.00 -2.07
C ALA A 390 -20.96 -2.91 -2.37
N ALA A 391 -21.78 -3.66 -1.62
CA ALA A 391 -23.24 -3.58 -1.74
C ALA A 391 -23.78 -2.20 -1.31
N ARG A 392 -23.26 -1.60 -0.23
CA ARG A 392 -23.66 -0.23 0.18
C ARG A 392 -23.26 0.83 -0.84
N TRP A 393 -22.09 0.71 -1.45
CA TRP A 393 -21.67 1.58 -2.54
C TRP A 393 -22.62 1.44 -3.75
N ALA A 394 -22.96 0.21 -4.16
CA ALA A 394 -23.94 -0.03 -5.21
C ALA A 394 -25.36 0.47 -4.88
N VAL A 395 -25.73 0.55 -3.59
CA VAL A 395 -27.01 1.12 -3.13
C VAL A 395 -27.04 2.65 -3.28
N ALA A 396 -25.88 3.32 -3.26
CA ALA A 396 -25.80 4.76 -3.47
C ALA A 396 -26.08 5.17 -4.93
N GLU A 397 -26.00 4.25 -5.90
CA GLU A 397 -26.18 4.51 -7.34
C GLU A 397 -27.52 4.03 -7.95
N GLY A 398 -28.49 3.55 -7.16
CA GLY A 398 -29.87 3.35 -7.63
C GLY A 398 -30.68 2.23 -6.96
N PRO A 399 -32.03 2.26 -6.98
CA PRO A 399 -32.85 1.60 -5.95
C PRO A 399 -33.12 0.09 -6.14
N ASP A 400 -33.15 -0.43 -7.37
CA ASP A 400 -33.78 -1.74 -7.64
C ASP A 400 -32.81 -2.94 -7.72
N THR A 401 -31.60 -2.75 -8.23
CA THR A 401 -30.50 -3.75 -8.18
C THR A 401 -29.90 -3.84 -6.77
N ALA A 402 -29.91 -2.74 -6.03
CA ALA A 402 -29.42 -2.58 -4.68
C ALA A 402 -30.13 -3.44 -3.62
N LYS A 403 -31.48 -3.51 -3.68
CA LYS A 403 -32.28 -4.33 -2.74
C LYS A 403 -31.98 -5.82 -2.89
N LYS A 404 -31.74 -6.30 -4.11
CA LYS A 404 -31.39 -7.71 -4.38
C LYS A 404 -29.99 -8.04 -3.84
N ALA A 405 -29.00 -7.18 -4.10
CA ALA A 405 -27.64 -7.37 -3.60
C ALA A 405 -27.54 -7.34 -2.05
N TYR A 406 -28.26 -6.42 -1.41
CA TYR A 406 -28.34 -6.34 0.05
C TYR A 406 -29.00 -7.58 0.68
N THR A 407 -30.07 -8.08 0.05
CA THR A 407 -30.77 -9.27 0.53
C THR A 407 -29.86 -10.49 0.45
N VAL A 408 -29.19 -10.71 -0.70
CA VAL A 408 -28.23 -11.83 -0.88
C VAL A 408 -27.07 -11.77 0.12
N ALA A 409 -26.50 -10.59 0.37
CA ALA A 409 -25.44 -10.43 1.36
C ALA A 409 -25.91 -10.70 2.80
N LYS A 410 -27.17 -10.38 3.12
CA LYS A 410 -27.79 -10.64 4.42
C LYS A 410 -28.09 -12.14 4.61
N THR A 411 -28.56 -12.85 3.58
CA THR A 411 -28.78 -14.30 3.64
C THR A 411 -27.48 -15.06 3.78
N GLY A 412 -26.44 -14.68 3.04
CA GLY A 412 -25.10 -15.29 3.17
C GLY A 412 -24.51 -15.13 4.58
N ARG A 413 -24.78 -14.02 5.27
CA ARG A 413 -24.38 -13.84 6.68
C ARG A 413 -25.13 -14.80 7.62
N ALA A 414 -26.41 -15.08 7.36
CA ALA A 414 -27.20 -16.00 8.16
C ALA A 414 -26.77 -17.47 7.96
N GLU A 415 -26.53 -17.87 6.72
CA GLU A 415 -25.99 -19.21 6.38
C GLU A 415 -24.60 -19.43 6.98
N ILE A 416 -23.70 -18.44 6.88
CA ILE A 416 -22.38 -18.52 7.52
C ILE A 416 -22.50 -18.59 9.05
N ALA A 417 -23.47 -17.89 9.65
CA ALA A 417 -23.72 -17.96 11.09
C ALA A 417 -24.31 -19.31 11.52
N GLU A 418 -25.11 -19.96 10.68
CA GLU A 418 -25.58 -21.34 10.91
C GLU A 418 -24.46 -22.36 10.76
N ILE A 419 -23.65 -22.29 9.71
CA ILE A 419 -22.48 -23.17 9.51
C ILE A 419 -21.50 -23.05 10.70
N LEU A 420 -21.35 -21.84 11.25
CA LEU A 420 -20.56 -21.61 12.47
C LEU A 420 -21.25 -22.16 13.72
N LYS A 421 -22.59 -22.09 13.82
CA LYS A 421 -23.36 -22.66 14.94
C LYS A 421 -23.42 -24.19 14.93
N GLU A 422 -23.45 -24.84 13.77
CA GLU A 422 -23.46 -26.31 13.66
C GLU A 422 -22.09 -26.93 13.95
N ARG A 423 -20.99 -26.21 13.70
CA ARG A 423 -19.62 -26.73 13.85
C ARG A 423 -18.92 -26.37 15.16
N VAL A 424 -19.49 -25.47 15.97
CA VAL A 424 -18.97 -25.10 17.30
C VAL A 424 -19.33 -26.07 18.45
N PRO A 425 -20.45 -26.84 18.45
CA PRO A 425 -20.80 -27.69 19.60
C PRO A 425 -19.96 -28.96 19.73
N VAL A 426 -19.25 -29.40 18.69
CA VAL A 426 -18.46 -30.64 18.72
C VAL A 426 -17.22 -30.53 19.64
N TRP A 427 -16.86 -29.32 20.08
CA TRP A 427 -15.70 -29.11 20.96
C TRP A 427 -16.03 -29.13 22.47
N PHE A 428 -17.28 -28.92 22.88
CA PHE A 428 -17.65 -28.88 24.31
C PHE A 428 -17.99 -30.26 24.91
N GLU A 429 -18.39 -31.25 24.09
CA GLU A 429 -18.68 -32.61 24.59
C GLU A 429 -17.43 -33.48 24.80
N LEU A 430 -16.29 -33.13 24.19
CA LEU A 430 -15.03 -33.89 24.33
C LEU A 430 -14.17 -33.46 25.54
N ARG A 431 -14.58 -32.43 26.30
CA ARG A 431 -13.87 -31.96 27.51
C ARG A 431 -14.55 -32.33 28.83
N GLY A 432 -15.70 -33.02 28.79
CA GLY A 432 -16.51 -33.38 29.97
C GLY A 432 -16.25 -34.76 30.59
N LYS A 433 -15.36 -35.58 30.03
CA LYS A 433 -15.01 -36.90 30.59
C LYS A 433 -13.52 -37.04 30.81
N GLY A 434 -13.06 -36.48 31.93
CA GLY A 434 -11.70 -36.70 32.40
C GLY A 434 -11.30 -35.68 33.45
N HIS A 435 -11.73 -35.91 34.70
CA HIS A 435 -10.90 -35.90 35.92
C HIS A 435 -11.84 -35.79 37.14
N GLY A 436 -11.83 -36.84 37.95
CA GLY A 436 -12.53 -36.89 39.23
C GLY A 436 -11.85 -35.99 40.25
N ALA A 437 -12.66 -35.35 41.09
CA ALA A 437 -12.20 -34.68 42.29
C ALA A 437 -12.64 -35.51 43.52
N HIS A 438 -11.69 -36.25 44.08
CA HIS A 438 -11.70 -36.57 45.50
C HIS A 438 -11.45 -35.27 46.27
N THR A 439 -12.38 -34.85 47.12
CA THR A 439 -12.09 -33.92 48.21
C THR A 439 -12.64 -34.53 49.50
N THR A 440 -11.72 -34.93 50.36
CA THR A 440 -11.96 -35.39 51.72
C THR A 440 -12.22 -34.20 52.64
N SER A 441 -13.24 -34.33 53.46
CA SER A 441 -13.60 -33.45 54.56
C SER A 441 -12.56 -33.49 55.69
N SER A 442 -12.26 -32.35 56.31
CA SER A 442 -12.32 -32.16 57.77
C SER A 442 -11.84 -30.75 58.13
N ALA A 443 -12.73 -29.97 58.72
CA ALA A 443 -12.39 -28.81 59.52
C ALA A 443 -13.00 -29.07 60.91
N GLU A 444 -12.14 -29.28 61.90
CA GLU A 444 -12.52 -29.34 63.31
C GLU A 444 -12.62 -27.92 63.89
N SER A 445 -13.73 -27.69 64.57
CA SER A 445 -13.95 -26.73 65.66
C SER A 445 -12.94 -26.96 66.81
N VAL A 446 -12.54 -25.99 67.63
CA VAL A 446 -13.32 -25.36 68.73
C VAL A 446 -12.43 -24.30 69.41
N SER A 447 -13.08 -23.27 69.94
CA SER A 447 -12.61 -22.30 70.93
C SER A 447 -12.17 -22.89 72.29
N ALA A 448 -10.98 -22.54 72.78
CA ALA A 448 -10.66 -22.13 74.17
C ALA A 448 -9.15 -21.96 74.31
#